data_AF-A0A450TUA6-F1
#
_entry.id   AF-A0A450TUA6-F1
#
_cell.length_a   1.000
_cell.length_b   1.000
_cell.length_c   1.000
_cell.angle_alpha   90.00
_cell.angle_beta   90.00
_cell.angle_gamma   90.00
#
_symmetry.space_group_name_H-M   'P 1'
#
loop_
_entity.id
_entity.type
_entity.pdbx_description
1 polymer ?
#
loop_
_entity_poly.entity_id
_entity_poly.type
_entity_poly.pdbx_seq_one_letter_code
_entity_poly.pdbx_strand_id
1 'polypeptide(L)'
;MPAAHTVPLLFALLIATNWHVLGETKLTHILSLPGDGTIPFGLAVSMMASGFMGGATAMPDISRYGKSMKDGAIGAFLCFLPGMFIVLTLSVLPALATGEMDIVEVMTGFGWPI
;
A
#
# COMPACT_ATOMS: atom_id res chain seq x y z
N MET A 1 1.11 -18.51 12.76
CA MET A 1 0.37 -17.55 13.62
C MET A 1 0.96 -16.13 13.76
N PRO A 2 2.07 -15.68 13.13
CA PRO A 2 2.53 -14.29 13.31
C PRO A 2 1.72 -13.23 12.53
N ALA A 3 1.17 -13.58 11.36
CA ALA A 3 0.55 -12.61 10.44
C ALA A 3 -0.68 -11.87 10.99
N ALA A 4 -1.43 -12.46 11.93
CA ALA A 4 -2.65 -11.88 12.48
C ALA A 4 -2.39 -10.56 13.24
N HIS A 5 -1.18 -10.40 13.80
CA HIS A 5 -0.78 -9.18 14.50
C HIS A 5 0.14 -8.30 13.67
N THR A 6 0.93 -8.91 12.78
CA THR A 6 1.86 -8.16 11.91
C THR A 6 1.12 -7.23 10.95
N VAL A 7 0.03 -7.68 10.31
CA VAL A 7 -0.68 -6.84 9.32
C VAL A 7 -1.28 -5.58 9.96
N PRO A 8 -2.04 -5.66 11.08
CA PRO A 8 -2.51 -4.46 11.77
C PRO A 8 -1.36 -3.56 12.26
N LEU A 9 -0.26 -4.14 12.73
CA LEU A 9 0.89 -3.38 13.21
C LEU A 9 1.56 -2.59 12.08
N LEU A 10 1.81 -3.21 10.93
CA LEU A 10 2.37 -2.54 9.76
C LEU A 10 1.43 -1.45 9.24
N PHE A 11 0.12 -1.70 9.28
CA PHE A 11 -0.87 -0.70 8.90
C PHE A 11 -0.86 0.51 9.86
N ALA A 12 -0.78 0.27 11.17
CA ALA A 12 -0.66 1.33 12.17
C ALA A 12 0.64 2.13 12.01
N LEU A 13 1.76 1.46 11.74
CA LEU A 13 3.05 2.08 11.46
C LEU A 13 2.99 2.97 10.20
N LEU A 14 2.32 2.50 9.14
CA LEU A 14 2.13 3.27 7.92
C LEU A 14 1.32 4.55 8.18
N ILE A 15 0.26 4.48 9.00
CA ILE A 15 -0.51 5.65 9.42
C ILE A 15 0.37 6.61 10.25
N ALA A 16 1.12 6.10 11.22
CA ALA A 16 2.01 6.90 12.04
C ALA A 16 3.09 7.61 11.21
N THR A 17 3.65 6.93 10.21
CA THR A 17 4.63 7.49 9.27
C THR A 17 4.02 8.65 8.49
N ASN A 18 2.80 8.47 7.95
CA ASN A 18 2.09 9.51 7.23
C ASN A 18 1.76 10.72 8.12
N TRP A 19 1.39 10.50 9.37
CA TRP A 19 1.21 11.59 10.33
C TRP A 19 2.50 12.40 10.45
N HIS A 20 3.64 11.72 10.67
CA HIS A 20 4.92 12.37 10.82
C HIS A 20 5.31 13.20 9.58
N VAL A 21 5.18 12.61 8.37
CA VAL A 21 5.44 13.27 7.09
C VAL A 21 4.60 14.55 6.94
N LEU A 22 3.31 14.50 7.28
CA LEU A 22 2.41 15.64 7.17
C LEU A 22 2.66 16.73 8.23
N GLY A 23 3.38 16.40 9.30
CA GLY A 23 3.88 17.38 10.27
C GLY A 23 5.04 18.22 9.72
N GLU A 24 5.85 17.66 8.82
CA GLU A 24 7.04 18.30 8.26
C GLU A 24 6.78 18.90 6.86
N THR A 25 5.94 18.25 6.06
CA THR A 25 5.64 18.64 4.68
C THR A 25 4.14 18.85 4.47
N LYS A 26 3.76 20.00 3.89
CA LYS A 26 2.36 20.25 3.55
C LYS A 26 1.90 19.33 2.42
N LEU A 27 0.74 18.69 2.57
CA LEU A 27 0.13 17.86 1.53
C LEU A 27 0.00 18.58 0.18
N THR A 28 -0.29 19.88 0.20
CA THR A 28 -0.39 20.71 -1.01
C THR A 28 0.91 20.78 -1.81
N HIS A 29 2.07 20.70 -1.14
CA HIS A 29 3.36 20.66 -1.80
C HIS A 29 3.56 19.33 -2.53
N ILE A 30 3.28 18.22 -1.86
CA ILE A 30 3.37 16.86 -2.43
C ILE A 30 2.47 16.73 -3.66
N LEU A 31 1.22 17.21 -3.58
CA LEU A 31 0.27 17.17 -4.69
C LEU A 31 0.64 18.09 -5.87
N SER A 32 1.54 19.07 -5.63
CA SER A 32 2.03 19.97 -6.68
C SER A 32 3.29 19.46 -7.38
N LEU A 33 3.84 18.32 -6.95
CA LEU A 33 5.01 17.73 -7.58
C LEU A 33 4.68 17.33 -9.03
N PRO A 34 5.48 17.79 -10.03
CA PRO A 34 5.24 17.45 -11.41
C PRO A 34 5.53 15.96 -11.63
N GLY A 35 4.58 15.27 -12.27
CA GLY A 35 4.85 13.95 -12.83
C GLY A 35 5.80 14.06 -14.02
N ASP A 36 6.65 13.07 -14.21
CA ASP A 36 7.57 12.99 -15.35
C ASP A 36 6.87 12.67 -16.68
N GLY A 37 5.59 12.24 -16.62
CA GLY A 37 4.73 11.97 -17.77
C GLY A 37 5.18 10.79 -18.64
N THR A 38 6.14 9.99 -18.16
CA THR A 38 6.75 8.92 -18.96
C THR A 38 5.87 7.68 -19.09
N ILE A 39 4.91 7.48 -18.19
CA ILE A 39 4.09 6.26 -18.12
C ILE A 39 2.67 6.55 -18.64
N PRO A 40 2.27 5.94 -19.79
CA PRO A 40 0.89 5.98 -20.24
C PRO A 40 -0.05 5.33 -19.22
N PHE A 41 -1.26 5.88 -19.06
CA PHE A 41 -2.25 5.37 -18.09
C PHE A 41 -2.53 3.86 -18.26
N GLY A 42 -2.66 3.38 -19.49
CA GLY A 42 -2.90 1.96 -19.76
C GLY A 42 -1.74 1.05 -19.31
N LEU A 43 -0.49 1.55 -19.40
CA LEU A 43 0.67 0.83 -18.88
C LEU A 43 0.67 0.83 -17.35
N ALA A 44 0.37 1.96 -16.71
CA ALA A 44 0.25 2.04 -15.25
C ALA A 44 -0.79 1.05 -14.69
N VAL A 45 -1.96 0.98 -15.32
CA VAL A 45 -3.02 0.01 -14.95
C VAL A 45 -2.53 -1.43 -15.15
N SER A 46 -1.83 -1.72 -16.25
CA SER A 46 -1.31 -3.05 -16.54
C SER A 46 -0.23 -3.48 -15.54
N MET A 47 0.67 -2.57 -15.17
CA MET A 47 1.68 -2.80 -14.13
C MET A 47 1.00 -3.14 -12.80
N MET A 48 0.00 -2.35 -12.40
CA MET A 48 -0.76 -2.58 -11.18
C MET A 48 -1.48 -3.94 -11.21
N ALA A 49 -2.19 -4.27 -12.29
CA ALA A 49 -2.88 -5.54 -12.44
C ALA A 49 -1.91 -6.75 -12.38
N SER A 50 -0.74 -6.63 -13.02
CA SER A 50 0.26 -7.70 -13.03
C SER A 50 0.84 -7.98 -11.64
N GLY A 51 1.07 -6.94 -10.83
CA GLY A 51 1.57 -7.08 -9.46
C GLY A 51 0.62 -7.86 -8.54
N PHE A 52 -0.68 -7.86 -8.83
CA PHE A 52 -1.69 -8.54 -8.01
C PHE A 52 -2.11 -9.91 -8.50
N MET A 53 -1.67 -10.31 -9.69
CA MET A 53 -2.06 -11.57 -10.31
C MET A 53 -1.65 -12.78 -9.45
N GLY A 54 -0.49 -12.71 -8.78
CA GLY A 54 -0.04 -13.74 -7.84
C GLY A 54 -0.98 -13.89 -6.64
N GLY A 55 -1.47 -12.79 -6.08
CA GLY A 55 -2.46 -12.82 -4.99
C GLY A 55 -3.80 -13.37 -5.44
N ALA A 56 -4.25 -13.02 -6.65
CA ALA A 56 -5.52 -13.49 -7.20
C ALA A 56 -5.51 -15.01 -7.47
N THR A 57 -4.41 -15.53 -7.99
CA THR A 57 -4.25 -16.97 -8.29
C THR A 57 -4.13 -17.83 -7.03
N ALA A 58 -3.64 -17.29 -5.92
CA ALA A 58 -3.62 -17.96 -4.61
C ALA A 58 -4.97 -17.92 -3.87
N MET A 59 -5.92 -17.10 -4.32
CA MET A 59 -7.19 -16.88 -3.62
C MET A 59 -8.09 -18.14 -3.51
N PRO A 60 -8.16 -19.05 -4.50
CA PRO A 60 -8.88 -20.32 -4.37
C PRO A 60 -8.38 -21.17 -3.20
N ASP A 61 -7.07 -21.17 -2.95
CA ASP A 61 -6.47 -21.95 -1.87
C ASP A 61 -6.88 -21.43 -0.49
N ILE A 62 -6.98 -20.11 -0.34
CA ILE A 62 -7.41 -19.46 0.91
C ILE A 62 -8.92 -19.60 1.10
N SER A 63 -9.69 -19.32 0.04
CA SER A 63 -11.16 -19.37 0.08
C SER A 63 -11.72 -20.77 0.36
N ARG A 64 -10.95 -21.84 0.10
CA ARG A 64 -11.31 -23.21 0.50
C ARG A 64 -11.59 -23.36 2.00
N TYR A 65 -10.95 -22.54 2.84
CA TYR A 65 -11.10 -22.56 4.29
C TYR A 65 -12.23 -21.65 4.79
N GLY A 66 -12.89 -20.91 3.90
CA GLY A 66 -14.06 -20.09 4.22
C GLY A 66 -15.27 -20.97 4.57
N LYS A 67 -16.14 -20.46 5.45
CA LYS A 67 -17.38 -21.17 5.82
C LYS A 67 -18.37 -21.20 4.66
N SER A 68 -18.29 -20.22 3.76
CA SER A 68 -19.13 -20.09 2.58
C SER A 68 -18.40 -19.40 1.42
N MET A 69 -18.91 -19.59 0.20
CA MET A 69 -18.41 -18.89 -1.00
C MET A 69 -18.48 -17.36 -0.85
N LYS A 70 -19.47 -16.85 -0.11
CA LYS A 70 -19.61 -15.41 0.16
C LYS A 70 -18.45 -14.88 0.99
N ASP A 71 -17.95 -15.64 1.95
CA ASP A 71 -16.81 -15.22 2.78
C ASP A 71 -15.54 -15.05 1.95
N GLY A 72 -15.31 -15.95 0.99
CA GLY A 72 -14.21 -15.85 0.03
C GLY A 72 -14.34 -14.63 -0.88
N ALA A 73 -15.54 -14.39 -1.44
CA ALA A 73 -15.80 -13.25 -2.32
C ALA A 73 -15.67 -11.91 -1.59
N ILE A 74 -16.25 -11.79 -0.39
CA ILE A 74 -16.16 -10.59 0.45
C ILE A 74 -14.72 -10.36 0.89
N GLY A 75 -14.01 -11.41 1.30
CA GLY A 75 -12.59 -11.32 1.68
C GLY A 75 -11.71 -10.83 0.54
N ALA A 76 -11.89 -11.39 -0.67
CA ALA A 76 -11.16 -10.95 -1.86
C ALA A 76 -11.48 -9.49 -2.22
N PHE A 77 -12.77 -9.12 -2.19
CA PHE A 77 -13.19 -7.75 -2.48
C PHE A 77 -12.59 -6.74 -1.49
N LEU A 78 -12.71 -7.01 -0.18
CA LEU A 78 -12.20 -6.12 0.87
C LEU A 78 -10.68 -6.02 0.85
N CYS A 79 -9.98 -7.10 0.53
CA CYS A 79 -8.53 -7.09 0.39
C CYS A 79 -8.09 -6.24 -0.81
N PHE A 80 -8.58 -6.56 -2.02
CA PHE A 80 -8.08 -5.96 -3.24
C PHE A 80 -8.58 -4.55 -3.51
N LEU A 81 -9.81 -4.21 -3.13
CA LEU A 81 -10.36 -2.90 -3.44
C LEU A 81 -10.03 -1.87 -2.34
N PRO A 82 -10.73 -1.83 -1.19
CA PRO A 82 -10.44 -0.81 -0.18
C PRO A 82 -9.09 -1.05 0.51
N GLY A 83 -8.71 -2.29 0.80
CA GLY A 83 -7.44 -2.61 1.46
C GLY A 83 -6.24 -2.08 0.68
N MET A 84 -6.08 -2.52 -0.57
CA MET A 84 -4.97 -2.08 -1.40
C MET A 84 -5.04 -0.60 -1.77
N PHE A 85 -6.22 -0.06 -2.07
CA PHE A 85 -6.36 1.36 -2.39
C PHE A 85 -5.83 2.25 -1.26
N ILE A 86 -6.21 1.94 -0.01
CA ILE A 86 -5.77 2.69 1.16
C ILE A 86 -4.25 2.53 1.35
N VAL A 87 -3.75 1.30 1.31
CA VAL A 87 -2.31 1.03 1.54
C VAL A 87 -1.45 1.72 0.49
N LEU A 88 -1.78 1.60 -0.80
CA LEU A 88 -1.01 2.23 -1.88
C LEU A 88 -1.02 3.76 -1.78
N THR A 89 -2.18 4.35 -1.48
CA THR A 89 -2.32 5.80 -1.31
C THR A 89 -1.49 6.31 -0.15
N LEU A 90 -1.50 5.60 0.99
CA LEU A 90 -0.69 5.97 2.15
C LEU A 90 0.81 5.69 1.94
N SER A 91 1.17 4.72 1.09
CA SER A 91 2.57 4.38 0.84
C SER A 91 3.27 5.40 -0.07
N VAL A 92 2.54 6.05 -0.99
CA VAL A 92 3.15 6.98 -1.95
C VAL A 92 3.57 8.31 -1.31
N LEU A 93 2.86 8.75 -0.27
CA LEU A 93 3.12 10.04 0.39
C LEU A 93 4.54 10.16 0.99
N PRO A 94 5.02 9.22 1.82
CA PRO A 94 6.38 9.29 2.35
C PRO A 94 7.46 9.13 1.27
N ALA A 95 7.20 8.32 0.23
CA ALA A 95 8.12 8.17 -0.90
C ALA A 95 8.28 9.48 -1.69
N LEU A 96 7.17 10.20 -1.95
CA LEU A 96 7.21 11.51 -2.61
C LEU A 96 7.81 12.61 -1.73
N ALA A 97 7.63 12.52 -0.41
CA ALA A 97 8.17 13.51 0.53
C ALA A 97 9.70 13.39 0.70
N THR A 98 10.24 12.16 0.63
CA THR A 98 11.68 11.89 0.78
C THR A 98 12.42 11.86 -0.55
N GLY A 99 11.73 11.51 -1.64
CA GLY A 99 12.36 11.18 -2.92
C GLY A 99 12.95 9.77 -2.97
N GLU A 100 12.81 8.99 -1.89
CA GLU A 100 13.38 7.65 -1.79
C GLU A 100 12.38 6.55 -2.12
N MET A 101 12.87 5.49 -2.78
CA MET A 101 12.09 4.29 -3.08
C MET A 101 12.43 3.12 -2.15
N ASP A 102 13.56 3.17 -1.45
CA ASP A 102 13.92 2.16 -0.45
C ASP A 102 13.17 2.44 0.85
N ILE A 103 12.40 1.44 1.32
CA ILE A 103 11.58 1.58 2.52
C ILE A 103 12.41 1.83 3.79
N VAL A 104 13.64 1.29 3.86
CA VAL A 104 14.56 1.50 4.99
C VAL A 104 15.06 2.93 4.98
N GLU A 105 15.39 3.47 3.81
CA GLU A 105 15.82 4.87 3.66
C GLU A 105 14.67 5.84 3.96
N VAL A 106 13.46 5.54 3.50
CA VAL A 106 12.25 6.28 3.85
C VAL A 106 12.06 6.30 5.38
N MET A 107 12.17 5.16 6.05
CA MET A 107 11.95 5.08 7.50
C MET A 107 13.07 5.74 8.32
N THR A 108 14.34 5.53 7.95
CA THR A 108 15.47 6.17 8.63
C THR A 108 15.52 7.67 8.39
N GLY A 109 15.14 8.14 7.19
CA GLY A 109 15.03 9.57 6.85
C GLY A 109 14.07 10.34 7.74
N PHE A 110 12.99 9.69 8.20
CA PHE A 110 12.01 10.24 9.16
C PHE A 110 12.35 9.96 10.63
N GLY A 111 13.55 9.46 10.93
CA GLY A 111 14.00 9.24 12.30
C GLY A 111 13.30 8.09 13.04
N TRP A 112 12.67 7.16 12.32
CA TRP A 112 12.18 5.93 12.94
C TRP A 112 13.39 5.11 13.44
N PRO A 113 13.40 4.67 14.71
CA PRO A 113 14.40 3.72 15.18
C PRO A 113 14.08 2.35 14.56
N ILE A 114 14.78 2.01 13.48
CA ILE A 114 14.81 0.67 12.88
C ILE A 114 16.22 0.09 12.92
#